data_AF-A0A527FT74-F1
#
_entry.id   AF-A0A527FT74-F1
#
_cell.length_a   1.000
_cell.length_b   1.000
_cell.length_c   1.000
_cell.angle_alpha   90.00
_cell.angle_beta   90.00
_cell.angle_gamma   90.00
#
_symmetry.space_group_name_H-M   'P 1'
#
loop_
_entity.id
_entity.type
_entity.pdbx_description
1 polymer ?
#
loop_
_entity_poly.entity_id
_entity_poly.type
_entity_poly.pdbx_seq_one_letter_code
_entity_poly.pdbx_strand_id
1 'polypeptide(L)' 'GLLKGLHELGHRVTFLERDVPWYANHRDLRDPDFCALRYYETTAELQRDYARCLEQADIVVIGSFVPEGRVVIDIVASFC' A
#
# COMPACT_ATOMS: atom_id res chain seq x y z
N GLY A 1 10.63 1.90 12.40
CA GLY A 1 10.28 1.31 11.08
C GLY A 1 9.89 2.43 10.13
N LEU A 2 9.99 2.22 8.81
CA LEU A 2 9.79 3.26 7.81
C LEU A 2 8.49 4.07 8.01
N LEU A 3 7.34 3.40 8.13
CA LEU A 3 6.03 4.05 8.24
C LEU A 3 5.92 4.96 9.48
N LYS A 4 6.39 4.46 10.64
CA LYS A 4 6.40 5.24 11.89
C LYS A 4 7.33 6.45 11.81
N GLY A 5 8.51 6.29 11.19
CA GLY A 5 9.44 7.40 10.99
C GLY A 5 8.88 8.48 10.07
N LEU A 6 8.16 8.10 8.99
CA LEU A 6 7.47 9.05 8.13
C LEU A 6 6.34 9.79 8.87
N HIS A 7 5.59 9.09 9.72
CA HIS A 7 4.57 9.71 10.58
C HIS A 7 5.19 10.71 11.57
N GLU A 8 6.30 10.36 12.23
CA GLU A 8 7.04 11.25 13.15
C GLU A 8 7.58 12.51 12.45
N LEU A 9 7.84 12.43 11.14
CA LEU A 9 8.19 13.57 10.29
C LEU A 9 6.97 14.39 9.80
N GLY A 10 5.75 14.00 10.19
CA GLY A 10 4.52 14.72 9.85
C GLY A 10 3.85 14.29 8.54
N HIS A 11 4.31 13.22 7.90
CA HIS A 11 3.71 12.73 6.66
C HIS A 11 2.44 11.91 6.93
N ARG A 12 1.43 12.07 6.07
CA ARG A 12 0.26 11.19 6.04
C ARG A 12 0.58 9.96 5.20
N VAL A 13 0.43 8.79 5.80
CA VAL A 13 0.78 7.51 5.19
C VAL A 13 -0.46 6.63 5.07
N THR A 14 -0.69 6.09 3.87
CA THR A 14 -1.61 4.96 3.64
C THR A 14 -0.77 3.75 3.26
N PHE A 15 -0.90 2.66 4.03
CA PHE A 15 -0.24 1.39 3.73
C PHE A 15 -1.25 0.43 3.10
N LEU A 16 -1.03 0.11 1.82
CA LEU A 16 -1.83 -0.84 1.04
C LEU A 16 -1.12 -2.19 1.05
N GLU A 17 -1.68 -3.15 1.78
CA GLU A 17 -1.13 -4.49 1.90
C GLU A 17 -1.94 -5.49 1.07
N ARG A 18 -1.26 -6.36 0.32
CA ARG A 18 -1.92 -7.43 -0.44
C ARG A 18 -2.50 -8.45 0.55
N ASP A 19 -3.81 -8.67 0.48
CA ASP A 19 -4.48 -9.73 1.23
C ASP A 19 -4.38 -11.05 0.48
N VAL A 20 -3.41 -11.88 0.87
CA VAL A 20 -3.34 -13.28 0.44
C VAL A 20 -3.50 -14.20 1.66
N PRO A 21 -4.31 -15.28 1.56
CA PRO A 21 -4.65 -16.14 2.70
C PRO A 21 -3.46 -16.71 3.47
N TRP A 22 -2.34 -16.97 2.80
CA TRP A 22 -1.13 -17.52 3.41
C TRP A 22 -0.30 -16.47 4.17
N TYR A 23 -0.51 -15.18 3.90
CA TYR A 23 0.21 -14.07 4.54
C TYR A 23 -0.62 -13.36 5.62
N ALA A 24 -1.96 -13.40 5.53
CA ALA A 24 -2.86 -12.72 6.46
C ALA A 24 -2.62 -13.04 7.94
N ASN A 25 -2.19 -14.26 8.27
CA ASN A 25 -1.95 -14.68 9.66
C ASN A 25 -0.60 -14.21 10.23
N HIS A 26 0.34 -13.77 9.40
CA HIS A 26 1.69 -13.34 9.79
C HIS A 26 1.93 -11.84 9.60
N ARG A 27 0.86 -11.03 9.53
CA ARG A 27 0.99 -9.58 9.37
C ARG A 27 1.65 -8.94 10.58
N ASP A 28 2.67 -8.14 10.31
CA ASP A 28 3.37 -7.32 11.30
C ASP A 28 2.51 -6.14 11.79
N LEU A 29 1.62 -5.63 10.93
CA LEU A 29 0.72 -4.52 11.22
C LEU A 29 -0.73 -5.02 11.27
N ARG A 30 -1.44 -4.77 12.39
CA ARG A 30 -2.86 -5.12 12.53
C ARG A 30 -3.76 -3.90 12.72
N ASP A 31 -3.39 -2.99 13.60
CA ASP A 31 -4.16 -1.77 13.86
C ASP A 31 -3.22 -0.63 14.27
N PRO A 32 -2.52 0.00 13.30
CA PRO A 32 -1.59 1.09 13.57
C PRO A 32 -2.33 2.41 13.83
N ASP A 33 -1.91 3.14 14.87
CA ASP A 33 -2.38 4.49 15.17
C ASP A 33 -1.67 5.58 14.34
N PHE A 34 -0.59 5.23 13.63
CA PHE A 34 0.28 6.15 12.89
C PHE A 34 0.09 6.15 11.37
N CYS A 35 -0.71 5.25 10.80
CA CYS A 35 -1.02 5.24 9.36
C CYS A 35 -2.38 4.63 9.05
N ALA A 36 -2.93 4.92 7.87
CA ALA A 36 -4.12 4.22 7.39
C ALA A 36 -3.72 2.87 6.80
N LEU A 37 -4.15 1.77 7.43
CA LEU A 37 -3.97 0.42 6.91
C LEU A 37 -5.15 0.01 6.04
N ARG A 38 -4.87 -0.49 4.83
CA ARG A 38 -5.87 -0.92 3.85
C ARG A 38 -5.40 -2.19 3.16
N TYR A 39 -6.35 -3.01 2.76
CA TYR A 39 -6.09 -4.30 2.13
C TYR A 39 -6.69 -4.35 0.74
N TYR A 40 -6.05 -5.08 -0.16
CA TYR A 40 -6.59 -5.41 -1.47
C TYR A 40 -6.30 -6.88 -1.80
N GLU A 41 -7.27 -7.58 -2.38
CA GLU A 41 -7.15 -9.01 -2.72
C GLU A 41 -6.62 -9.22 -4.14
N THR A 42 -6.86 -8.27 -5.05
CA THR A 42 -6.48 -8.37 -6.46
C THR A 42 -5.87 -7.07 -7.00
N THR A 43 -5.03 -7.15 -8.03
CA THR A 43 -4.48 -5.94 -8.68
C THR A 43 -5.56 -5.11 -9.39
N ALA A 44 -6.66 -5.74 -9.82
CA ALA A 44 -7.82 -5.04 -10.35
C ALA A 44 -8.54 -4.21 -9.28
N GLU A 45 -8.67 -4.75 -8.07
CA GLU A 45 -9.18 -4.02 -6.89
C GLU A 45 -8.25 -2.87 -6.52
N LEU A 46 -6.93 -3.11 -6.49
CA LEU A 46 -5.94 -2.05 -6.27
C LEU A 46 -6.16 -0.88 -7.25
N GLN A 47 -6.28 -1.17 -8.54
CA GLN A 47 -6.48 -0.16 -9.56
C GLN A 47 -7.81 0.57 -9.41
N ARG A 48 -8.91 -0.16 -9.19
CA ARG A 48 -10.26 0.44 -9.18
C ARG A 48 -10.56 1.19 -7.89
N ASP A 49 -10.30 0.54 -6.75
CA ASP A 49 -10.81 0.99 -5.45
C ASP A 49 -9.83 1.96 -4.75
N TYR A 50 -8.56 1.94 -5.17
CA TYR A 50 -7.52 2.83 -4.64
C TYR A 50 -6.95 3.81 -5.67
N ALA A 51 -7.50 3.92 -6.89
CA ALA A 51 -7.10 4.91 -7.90
C ALA A 51 -6.96 6.32 -7.32
N ARG A 52 -8.01 6.83 -6.68
CA ARG A 52 -8.00 8.17 -6.08
C ARG A 52 -6.91 8.32 -5.01
N CYS A 53 -6.65 7.28 -4.22
CA CYS A 53 -5.59 7.32 -3.22
C CYS A 53 -4.21 7.40 -3.87
N LEU A 54 -4.00 6.67 -4.97
CA LEU A 54 -2.75 6.65 -5.73
C LEU A 54 -2.52 7.96 -6.49
N GLU A 55 -3.55 8.49 -7.15
CA GLU A 55 -3.51 9.76 -7.89
C GLU A 55 -3.24 10.98 -7.00
N GLN A 56 -3.71 10.93 -5.74
CA GLN A 56 -3.54 12.04 -4.78
C GLN A 56 -2.25 11.94 -3.96
N ALA A 57 -1.51 10.85 -4.07
CA ALA A 57 -0.29 10.66 -3.28
C ALA A 57 0.86 11.49 -3.87
N ASP A 58 1.53 12.27 -3.03
CA ASP A 58 2.75 12.99 -3.44
C ASP A 58 3.89 12.01 -3.81
N ILE A 59 3.91 10.85 -3.16
CA ILE A 59 4.90 9.78 -3.34
C ILE A 59 4.22 8.43 -3.19
N VAL A 60 4.51 7.49 -4.10
CA VAL A 60 4.17 6.08 -3.97
C VAL A 60 5.44 5.26 -3.80
N VAL A 61 5.53 4.49 -2.71
CA VAL A 61 6.64 3.56 -2.44
C VAL A 61 6.15 2.14 -2.63
N ILE A 62 6.75 1.41 -3.57
CA ILE A 62 6.42 0.00 -3.82
C ILE A 62 7.43 -0.87 -3.06
N GLY A 63 6.90 -1.69 -2.15
CA GLY A 63 7.71 -2.61 -1.34
C GLY A 63 8.39 -3.70 -2.17
N SER A 64 9.45 -4.29 -1.61
CA SER A 64 10.09 -5.47 -2.21
C SER A 64 9.19 -6.70 -2.07
N PHE A 65 9.31 -7.64 -3.03
CA PHE A 65 8.58 -8.91 -3.03
C PHE A 65 7.05 -8.79 -2.98
N VAL A 66 6.50 -7.68 -3.49
CA VAL A 66 5.05 -7.54 -3.66
C VAL A 66 4.54 -8.57 -4.68
N PRO A 67 3.52 -9.39 -4.34
CA PRO A 67 2.87 -10.27 -5.29
C PRO A 67 2.44 -9.50 -6.55
N GLU A 68 2.69 -10.10 -7.72
CA GLU A 68 2.44 -9.46 -9.01
C GLU A 68 3.10 -8.07 -9.17
N GLY A 69 4.25 -7.84 -8.54
CA GLY A 69 4.89 -6.52 -8.44
C GLY A 69 5.07 -5.77 -9.76
N ARG A 70 5.34 -6.46 -10.88
CA ARG A 70 5.37 -5.81 -12.22
C ARG A 70 4.02 -5.16 -12.56
N VAL A 71 2.91 -5.87 -12.35
CA VAL A 71 1.57 -5.36 -12.63
C VAL A 71 1.24 -4.18 -11.70
N VAL A 72 1.65 -4.27 -10.43
CA VAL A 72 1.50 -3.15 -9.48
C VAL A 72 2.27 -1.91 -9.95
N ILE A 73 3.51 -2.08 -10.41
CA ILE A 73 4.31 -0.99 -10.98
C ILE A 73 3.62 -0.38 -12.21
N ASP A 74 3.15 -1.22 -13.14
CA ASP A 74 2.46 -0.75 -14.35
C ASP A 74 1.17 0.04 -14.00
N ILE A 75 0.41 -0.41 -12.99
CA ILE A 75 -0.77 0.31 -12.48
C ILE A 75 -0.37 1.67 -11.91
N VAL A 76 0.61 1.71 -11.00
CA VAL A 76 1.04 2.98 -10.37
C VAL A 76 1.57 3.95 -11.42
N ALA A 77 2.37 3.47 -12.37
CA ALA A 77 2.92 4.29 -13.45
C ALA A 77 1.85 4.86 -14.39
N SER A 78 0.64 4.27 -14.43
CA SER A 78 -0.46 4.79 -15.24
C SER A 78 -1.15 6.02 -14.67
N PHE A 79 -0.86 6.37 -13.40
CA PHE A 79 -1.39 7.57 -12.73
C PHE A 79 -0.41 8.75 -12.69
N CYS A 80 0.84 8.54 -13.13
CA CYS A 80 1.92 9.54 -13.11
C CYS A 80 2.02 10.32 -14.42
#